data_AF-A0A2T2P0L8-F1
#
_entry.id   AF-A0A2T2P0L8-F1
#
_cell.length_a   1.000
_cell.length_b   1.000
_cell.length_c   1.000
_cell.angle_alpha   90.00
_cell.angle_beta   90.00
_cell.angle_gamma   90.00
#
_symmetry.space_group_name_H-M   'P 1'
#
loop_
_entity.id
_entity.type
_entity.pdbx_description
1 polymer ?
#
loop_
_entity_poly.entity_id
_entity_poly.type
_entity_poly.pdbx_seq_one_letter_code
_entity_poly.pdbx_strand_id
1 'polypeptide(L)'
;ESDTIFFYLPNESPYGVFCQWHPSSIMVSTSSLQFLTEPSSATLSAHGAFIAFSCAEQCYMFCKALYFSDAESCARILSTPDPKEQKKVGQRVKGFNDFKWARVKSRAARVGNWYKFTQNERMRQVLLETGHRELAEASRRDKVWGIGFNAQEAEVYRAEWGENLLGKALMKVRGRLRLRE
;
A
#
# COMPACT_ATOMS: atom_id res chain seq x y z
N GLU A 1 -3.06 16.21 22.64
CA GLU A 1 -3.56 15.53 21.42
C GLU A 1 -3.26 14.04 21.55
N SER A 2 -4.05 13.16 20.94
CA SER A 2 -3.73 11.72 20.93
C SER A 2 -2.40 11.48 20.20
N ASP A 3 -1.58 10.57 20.73
CA ASP A 3 -0.33 10.13 20.09
C ASP A 3 -0.56 9.32 18.80
N THR A 4 -1.82 8.93 18.52
CA THR A 4 -2.21 8.20 17.31
C THR A 4 -3.03 9.07 16.35
N ILE A 5 -2.66 9.03 15.08
CA ILE A 5 -3.42 9.57 13.95
C ILE A 5 -4.19 8.43 13.29
N PHE A 6 -5.51 8.53 13.33
CA PHE A 6 -6.40 7.61 12.62
C PHE A 6 -6.71 8.11 11.21
N PHE A 7 -6.76 7.19 10.25
CA PHE A 7 -7.16 7.47 8.87
C PHE A 7 -7.93 6.27 8.29
N TYR A 8 -8.84 6.50 7.33
CA TYR A 8 -9.51 5.39 6.66
C TYR A 8 -9.85 5.69 5.20
N LEU A 9 -10.61 6.76 4.94
CA LEU A 9 -11.16 7.03 3.62
C LEU A 9 -10.27 7.98 2.81
N PRO A 10 -10.20 7.84 1.47
CA PRO A 10 -9.29 8.61 0.64
C PRO A 10 -9.61 10.12 0.60
N ASN A 11 -10.83 10.51 0.94
CA ASN A 11 -11.31 11.89 0.85
C ASN A 11 -11.25 12.64 2.20
N GLU A 12 -10.77 11.97 3.27
CA GLU A 12 -10.61 12.60 4.58
C GLU A 12 -9.45 13.61 4.54
N SER A 13 -9.65 14.82 5.05
CA SER A 13 -8.59 15.82 5.17
C SER A 13 -8.11 15.92 6.61
N PRO A 14 -6.79 15.99 6.87
CA PRO A 14 -5.69 15.92 5.90
C PRO A 14 -5.22 14.49 5.60
N TYR A 15 -5.68 13.49 6.36
CA TYR A 15 -5.03 12.16 6.44
C TYR A 15 -5.51 11.12 5.43
N GLY A 16 -6.46 11.45 4.56
CA GLY A 16 -6.95 10.58 3.49
C GLY A 16 -5.85 10.20 2.50
N VAL A 17 -4.78 11.01 2.41
CA VAL A 17 -3.57 10.68 1.64
C VAL A 17 -2.89 9.40 2.12
N PHE A 18 -3.13 8.92 3.34
CA PHE A 18 -2.59 7.65 3.84
C PHE A 18 -3.36 6.42 3.32
N CYS A 19 -4.61 6.61 2.89
CA CYS A 19 -5.41 5.56 2.25
C CYS A 19 -4.77 5.10 0.94
N GLN A 20 -4.71 3.80 0.69
CA GLN A 20 -4.15 3.25 -0.56
C GLN A 20 -4.99 3.59 -1.80
N TRP A 21 -6.27 3.89 -1.59
CA TRP A 21 -7.22 4.26 -2.65
C TRP A 21 -7.18 5.75 -2.98
N HIS A 22 -6.42 6.56 -2.23
CA HIS A 22 -6.25 7.97 -2.55
C HIS A 22 -5.52 8.11 -3.90
N PRO A 23 -6.10 8.85 -4.88
CA PRO A 23 -5.49 9.06 -6.18
C PRO A 23 -4.06 9.59 -6.04
N SER A 24 -3.10 8.86 -6.60
CA SER A 24 -1.68 9.18 -6.51
C SER A 24 -0.96 8.53 -7.68
N SER A 25 -0.86 9.28 -8.79
CA SER A 25 -0.12 8.83 -9.96
C SER A 25 1.34 8.61 -9.58
N ILE A 26 1.83 7.38 -9.77
CA ILE A 26 3.20 6.98 -9.45
C ILE A 26 3.82 6.20 -10.60
N MET A 27 5.11 6.42 -10.83
CA MET A 27 5.94 5.61 -11.73
C MET A 27 6.90 4.78 -10.90
N VAL A 28 6.68 3.46 -10.84
CA VAL A 28 7.49 2.52 -10.05
C VAL A 28 8.52 1.87 -10.96
N SER A 29 9.80 1.93 -10.58
CA SER A 29 10.84 1.20 -11.32
C SER A 29 10.65 -0.31 -11.20
N THR A 30 10.77 -1.03 -12.31
CA THR A 30 10.71 -2.51 -12.31
C THR A 30 11.81 -3.14 -11.46
N SER A 31 12.97 -2.49 -11.32
CA SER A 31 14.04 -2.89 -10.40
C SER A 31 13.56 -3.00 -8.94
N SER A 32 12.63 -2.13 -8.53
CA SER A 32 12.05 -2.15 -7.18
C SER A 32 11.11 -3.33 -6.96
N LEU A 33 10.71 -4.04 -8.02
CA LEU A 33 9.76 -5.16 -7.99
C LEU A 33 10.41 -6.53 -8.21
N GLN A 34 11.70 -6.58 -8.56
CA GLN A 34 12.43 -7.82 -8.87
C GLN A 34 12.38 -8.87 -7.74
N PHE A 35 12.27 -8.43 -6.48
CA PHE A 35 12.15 -9.33 -5.32
C PHE A 35 10.87 -10.18 -5.31
N LEU A 36 9.90 -9.87 -6.18
CA LEU A 36 8.65 -10.62 -6.32
C LEU A 36 8.78 -11.80 -7.29
N THR A 37 9.91 -11.95 -8.01
CA THR A 37 9.96 -12.76 -9.22
C THR A 37 11.11 -13.77 -9.22
N GLU A 38 11.27 -14.59 -8.18
CA GLU A 38 12.39 -15.56 -8.14
C GLU A 38 12.02 -16.97 -8.65
N PRO A 39 12.77 -17.53 -9.65
CA PRO A 39 13.70 -16.87 -10.57
C PRO A 39 13.02 -16.47 -11.90
N SER A 40 13.10 -15.18 -12.21
CA SER A 40 12.60 -14.43 -13.37
C SER A 40 11.11 -14.62 -13.74
N SER A 41 10.34 -13.54 -13.63
CA SER A 41 8.98 -13.47 -14.18
C SER A 41 9.06 -12.84 -15.56
N ALA A 42 8.75 -13.61 -16.60
CA ALA A 42 8.58 -13.08 -17.97
C ALA A 42 7.58 -11.90 -17.98
N THR A 43 6.61 -11.91 -17.08
CA THR A 43 5.64 -10.82 -16.89
C THR A 43 6.32 -9.50 -16.53
N LEU A 44 7.28 -9.49 -15.59
CA LEU A 44 7.97 -8.24 -15.23
C LEU A 44 8.89 -7.76 -16.36
N SER A 45 9.57 -8.69 -17.03
CA SER A 45 10.48 -8.38 -18.14
C SER A 45 9.76 -7.85 -19.39
N ALA A 46 8.46 -8.12 -19.54
CA ALA A 46 7.64 -7.57 -20.62
C ALA A 46 7.34 -6.06 -20.45
N HIS A 47 7.58 -5.50 -19.25
CA HIS A 47 7.42 -4.08 -18.99
C HIS A 47 8.75 -3.33 -19.18
N GLY A 48 8.66 -2.02 -19.46
CA GLY A 48 9.83 -1.14 -19.54
C GLY A 48 10.50 -0.90 -18.18
N ALA A 49 11.43 0.05 -18.10
CA ALA A 49 12.14 0.37 -16.86
C ALA A 49 11.21 0.87 -15.72
N PHE A 50 10.02 1.35 -16.06
CA PHE A 50 9.01 1.87 -15.15
C PHE A 50 7.61 1.39 -15.52
N ILE A 51 6.76 1.24 -14.51
CA ILE A 51 5.32 0.95 -14.65
C ILE A 51 4.54 2.07 -13.98
N ALA A 52 3.55 2.61 -14.67
CA ALA A 52 2.66 3.63 -14.14
C ALA A 52 1.48 3.03 -13.38
N PHE A 53 1.14 3.63 -12.24
CA PHE A 53 -0.03 3.28 -11.43
C PHE A 53 -0.79 4.56 -11.05
N SER A 54 -2.11 4.47 -10.99
CA SER A 54 -3.05 5.53 -10.61
C SER A 54 -3.12 5.75 -9.09
N CYS A 55 -2.76 4.75 -8.30
CA CYS A 55 -2.69 4.81 -6.84
C CYS A 55 -1.84 3.66 -6.28
N ALA A 56 -1.60 3.68 -4.97
CA ALA A 56 -0.84 2.64 -4.29
C ALA A 56 -1.56 1.27 -4.27
N GLU A 57 -2.90 1.25 -4.26
CA GLU A 57 -3.68 0.00 -4.36
C GLU A 57 -3.43 -0.73 -5.67
N GLN A 58 -3.42 -0.02 -6.81
CA GLN A 58 -3.15 -0.61 -8.12
C GLN A 58 -1.77 -1.28 -8.14
N CYS A 59 -0.75 -0.58 -7.62
CA CYS A 59 0.59 -1.10 -7.50
C CYS A 59 0.61 -2.37 -6.62
N TYR A 60 -0.06 -2.34 -5.47
CA TYR A 60 -0.09 -3.46 -4.53
C TYR A 60 -0.79 -4.70 -5.11
N MET A 61 -1.93 -4.53 -5.80
CA MET A 61 -2.63 -5.62 -6.48
C MET A 61 -1.81 -6.16 -7.66
N PHE A 62 -1.14 -5.31 -8.43
CA PHE A 62 -0.23 -5.73 -9.50
C PHE A 62 0.93 -6.55 -8.94
N CYS A 63 1.55 -6.10 -7.84
CA CYS A 63 2.62 -6.85 -7.16
C CYS A 63 2.14 -8.25 -6.74
N LYS A 64 0.90 -8.35 -6.26
CA LYS A 64 0.29 -9.63 -5.88
C LYS A 64 0.13 -10.54 -7.10
N ALA A 65 -0.46 -10.05 -8.19
CA ALA A 65 -0.63 -10.81 -9.43
C ALA A 65 0.72 -11.24 -10.01
N LEU A 66 1.71 -10.35 -10.00
CA LEU A 66 3.06 -10.60 -10.46
C LEU A 66 3.76 -11.71 -9.68
N TYR A 67 3.64 -11.70 -8.34
CA TYR A 67 4.24 -12.70 -7.46
C TYR A 67 3.71 -14.12 -7.70
N PHE A 68 2.46 -14.24 -8.14
CA PHE A 68 1.83 -15.53 -8.48
C PHE A 68 1.84 -15.82 -9.99
N SER A 69 2.63 -15.08 -10.76
CA SER A 69 2.78 -15.25 -12.22
C SER A 69 1.46 -15.18 -12.99
N ASP A 70 0.48 -14.41 -12.49
CA ASP A 70 -0.82 -14.21 -13.14
C ASP A 70 -0.79 -12.98 -14.05
N ALA A 71 -0.26 -13.16 -15.25
CA ALA A 71 -0.11 -12.09 -16.25
C ALA A 71 -1.46 -11.49 -16.69
N GLU A 72 -2.53 -12.30 -16.74
CA GLU A 72 -3.86 -11.83 -17.09
C GLU A 72 -4.39 -10.85 -16.03
N SER A 73 -4.27 -11.20 -14.74
CA SER A 73 -4.63 -10.30 -13.65
C SER A 73 -3.76 -9.04 -13.65
N CYS A 74 -2.46 -9.15 -13.95
CA CYS A 74 -1.57 -7.98 -14.09
C CYS A 74 -2.11 -6.99 -15.13
N ALA A 75 -2.44 -7.48 -16.34
CA ALA A 75 -2.97 -6.65 -17.41
C ALA A 75 -4.31 -5.99 -17.02
N ARG A 76 -5.22 -6.76 -16.42
CA ARG A 76 -6.54 -6.27 -15.98
C ARG A 76 -6.46 -5.24 -14.85
N ILE A 77 -5.50 -5.39 -13.94
CA ILE A 77 -5.27 -4.41 -12.87
C ILE A 77 -4.74 -3.10 -13.46
N LEU A 78 -3.83 -3.17 -14.44
CA LEU A 78 -3.28 -1.98 -15.10
C LEU A 78 -4.31 -1.26 -15.99
N SER A 79 -5.29 -1.98 -16.53
CA SER A 79 -6.29 -1.41 -17.45
C SER A 79 -7.43 -0.63 -16.77
N THR A 80 -7.47 -0.57 -15.42
CA THR A 80 -8.53 0.15 -14.69
C THR A 80 -7.99 1.15 -13.68
N PRO A 81 -8.46 2.41 -13.69
CA PRO A 81 -8.08 3.40 -12.68
C PRO A 81 -8.90 3.27 -11.38
N ASP A 82 -9.96 2.44 -11.35
CA ASP A 82 -10.83 2.30 -10.17
C ASP A 82 -10.21 1.37 -9.12
N PRO A 83 -9.84 1.87 -7.92
CA PRO A 83 -9.27 1.05 -6.83
C PRO A 83 -10.16 -0.12 -6.41
N LYS A 84 -11.48 0.03 -6.53
CA LYS A 84 -12.44 -1.02 -6.19
C LYS A 84 -12.33 -2.18 -7.16
N GLU A 85 -12.21 -1.91 -8.46
CA GLU A 85 -12.02 -2.95 -9.47
C GLU A 85 -10.63 -3.59 -9.38
N GLN A 86 -9.58 -2.78 -9.13
CA GLN A 86 -8.21 -3.29 -8.89
C GLN A 86 -8.21 -4.32 -7.75
N LYS A 87 -8.84 -3.98 -6.62
CA LYS A 87 -8.97 -4.87 -5.46
C LYS A 87 -9.76 -6.15 -5.80
N LYS A 88 -10.88 -6.04 -6.54
CA LYS A 88 -11.67 -7.20 -6.97
C LYS A 88 -10.86 -8.16 -7.85
N VAL A 89 -10.05 -7.65 -8.77
CA VAL A 89 -9.15 -8.49 -9.59
C VAL A 89 -8.09 -9.13 -8.70
N GLY A 90 -7.44 -8.35 -7.83
CA GLY A 90 -6.41 -8.85 -6.93
C GLY A 90 -6.89 -9.90 -5.92
N GLN A 91 -8.18 -9.91 -5.57
CA GLN A 91 -8.81 -10.98 -4.77
C GLN A 91 -8.93 -12.31 -5.52
N ARG A 92 -8.88 -12.30 -6.86
CA ARG A 92 -9.06 -13.47 -7.73
C ARG A 92 -7.78 -13.89 -8.47
N VAL A 93 -6.62 -13.41 -8.00
CA VAL A 93 -5.31 -13.81 -8.54
C VAL A 93 -5.17 -15.33 -8.52
N LYS A 94 -4.86 -15.91 -9.68
CA LYS A 94 -4.64 -17.34 -9.86
C LYS A 94 -3.44 -17.79 -9.04
N GLY A 95 -3.54 -18.98 -8.44
CA GLY A 95 -2.45 -19.56 -7.65
C GLY A 95 -2.15 -18.83 -6.33
N PHE A 96 -3.03 -17.91 -5.89
CA PHE A 96 -2.84 -17.20 -4.63
C PHE A 96 -2.63 -18.16 -3.45
N ASN A 97 -1.58 -17.92 -2.69
CA ASN A 97 -1.27 -18.63 -1.46
C ASN A 97 -0.92 -17.63 -0.36
N ASP A 98 -1.72 -17.61 0.70
CA ASP A 98 -1.58 -16.62 1.76
C ASP A 98 -0.23 -16.71 2.48
N PHE A 99 0.26 -17.92 2.77
CA PHE A 99 1.55 -18.14 3.41
C PHE A 99 2.72 -17.58 2.59
N LYS A 100 2.74 -17.83 1.28
CA LYS A 100 3.75 -17.26 0.38
C LYS A 100 3.63 -15.73 0.31
N TRP A 101 2.41 -15.22 0.17
CA TRP A 101 2.17 -13.77 0.09
C TRP A 101 2.54 -13.04 1.37
N ALA A 102 2.30 -13.62 2.54
CA ALA A 102 2.61 -13.04 3.85
C ALA A 102 4.09 -12.65 3.99
N ARG A 103 4.99 -13.40 3.33
CA ARG A 103 6.44 -13.15 3.34
C ARG A 103 6.85 -11.87 2.60
N VAL A 104 6.04 -11.42 1.63
CA VAL A 104 6.41 -10.32 0.72
C VAL A 104 5.43 -9.14 0.72
N LYS A 105 4.17 -9.33 1.17
CA LYS A 105 3.09 -8.33 1.12
C LYS A 105 3.47 -6.99 1.72
N SER A 106 4.13 -7.01 2.88
CA SER A 106 4.54 -5.80 3.58
C SER A 106 5.65 -5.05 2.84
N ARG A 107 6.51 -5.74 2.07
CA ARG A 107 7.51 -5.09 1.21
C ARG A 107 6.86 -4.50 -0.03
N ALA A 108 5.93 -5.22 -0.66
CA ALA A 108 5.16 -4.72 -1.80
C ALA A 108 4.41 -3.42 -1.47
N ALA A 109 3.68 -3.39 -0.34
CA ALA A 109 2.99 -2.18 0.11
C ALA A 109 3.96 -1.01 0.37
N ARG A 110 5.14 -1.29 0.97
CA ARG A 110 6.17 -0.25 1.17
C ARG A 110 6.71 0.30 -0.14
N VAL A 111 6.82 -0.50 -1.20
CA VAL A 111 7.27 0.01 -2.52
C VAL A 111 6.24 1.02 -3.06
N GLY A 112 4.96 0.65 -3.13
CA GLY A 112 3.92 1.58 -3.61
C GLY A 112 3.87 2.87 -2.79
N ASN A 113 3.91 2.76 -1.45
CA ASN A 113 3.92 3.92 -0.56
C ASN A 113 5.21 4.74 -0.68
N TRP A 114 6.37 4.12 -0.86
CA TRP A 114 7.61 4.84 -1.09
C TRP A 114 7.50 5.77 -2.30
N TYR A 115 7.10 5.22 -3.45
CA TYR A 115 6.93 6.02 -4.68
C TYR A 115 5.84 7.08 -4.54
N LYS A 116 4.73 6.76 -3.87
CA LYS A 116 3.66 7.72 -3.57
C LYS A 116 4.19 8.94 -2.81
N PHE A 117 4.90 8.74 -1.71
CA PHE A 117 5.38 9.83 -0.87
C PHE A 117 6.69 10.45 -1.34
N THR A 118 7.43 9.86 -2.30
CA THR A 118 8.60 10.53 -2.91
C THR A 118 8.28 11.30 -4.17
N GLN A 119 7.20 10.95 -4.89
CA GLN A 119 6.83 11.61 -6.14
C GLN A 119 5.74 12.68 -5.95
N ASN A 120 5.09 12.73 -4.79
CA ASN A 120 4.03 13.69 -4.49
C ASN A 120 4.39 14.56 -3.28
N GLU A 121 4.97 15.74 -3.52
CA GLU A 121 5.56 16.59 -2.46
C GLU A 121 4.55 17.01 -1.37
N ARG A 122 3.31 17.37 -1.74
CA ARG A 122 2.28 17.70 -0.75
C ARG A 122 1.94 16.53 0.16
N MET A 123 1.85 15.32 -0.40
CA MET A 123 1.58 14.12 0.40
C MET A 123 2.78 13.77 1.28
N ARG A 124 4.00 13.97 0.78
CA ARG A 124 5.25 13.82 1.54
C ARG A 124 5.24 14.70 2.78
N GLN A 125 4.90 15.97 2.63
CA GLN A 125 4.81 16.94 3.72
C GLN A 125 3.82 16.48 4.79
N VAL A 126 2.59 16.10 4.39
CA VAL A 126 1.58 15.56 5.32
C VAL A 126 2.12 14.35 6.10
N LEU A 127 2.85 13.43 5.44
CA LEU A 127 3.45 12.29 6.12
C LEU A 127 4.57 12.71 7.09
N LEU A 128 5.42 13.67 6.74
CA LEU A 128 6.52 14.12 7.60
C LEU A 128 6.00 14.89 8.84
N GLU A 129 4.99 15.74 8.64
CA GLU A 129 4.30 16.54 9.68
C GLU A 129 3.59 15.69 10.74
N THR A 130 3.35 14.41 10.46
CA THR A 130 2.87 13.48 11.50
C THR A 130 3.87 13.30 12.65
N GLY A 131 5.13 13.73 12.50
CA GLY A 131 6.10 13.70 13.58
C GLY A 131 6.43 12.27 13.99
N HIS A 132 6.37 11.97 15.28
CA HIS A 132 6.58 10.62 15.80
C HIS A 132 5.27 9.87 16.09
N ARG A 133 4.13 10.50 15.81
CA ARG A 133 2.80 9.93 16.08
C ARG A 133 2.61 8.61 15.35
N GLU A 134 1.89 7.70 15.99
CA GLU A 134 1.50 6.43 15.40
C GLU A 134 0.46 6.68 14.30
N LEU A 135 0.58 5.97 13.17
CA LEU A 135 -0.43 6.01 12.12
C LEU A 135 -1.24 4.72 12.17
N ALA A 136 -2.56 4.82 12.23
CA ALA A 136 -3.46 3.67 12.35
C ALA A 136 -4.60 3.73 11.32
N GLU A 137 -4.70 2.69 10.48
CA GLU A 137 -5.81 2.57 9.54
C GLU A 137 -7.07 2.07 10.28
N ALA A 138 -8.02 2.97 10.52
CA ALA A 138 -9.22 2.77 11.32
C ALA A 138 -10.35 2.07 10.55
N SER A 139 -10.03 0.94 9.92
CA SER A 139 -11.01 0.08 9.24
C SER A 139 -11.62 -0.95 10.18
N ARG A 140 -12.94 -0.89 10.40
CA ARG A 140 -13.69 -1.90 11.20
C ARG A 140 -13.61 -3.33 10.63
N ARG A 141 -13.32 -3.47 9.34
CA ARG A 141 -13.42 -4.76 8.62
C ARG A 141 -12.06 -5.40 8.34
N ASP A 142 -10.97 -4.71 8.62
CA ASP A 142 -9.62 -5.16 8.30
C ASP A 142 -8.74 -5.15 9.55
N LYS A 143 -8.43 -6.35 10.06
CA LYS A 143 -7.52 -6.57 11.19
C LYS A 143 -6.08 -6.87 10.76
N VAL A 144 -5.78 -6.87 9.46
CA VAL A 144 -4.43 -7.15 8.94
C VAL A 144 -3.78 -5.85 8.49
N TRP A 145 -4.40 -5.14 7.56
CA TRP A 145 -3.90 -3.84 7.12
C TRP A 145 -4.29 -2.71 8.06
N GLY A 146 -5.49 -2.81 8.65
CA GLY A 146 -6.00 -1.88 9.66
C GLY A 146 -6.01 -2.43 11.08
N ILE A 147 -6.61 -1.64 11.98
CA ILE A 147 -6.73 -1.93 13.41
C ILE A 147 -8.02 -2.70 13.76
N GLY A 148 -8.97 -2.86 12.86
CA GLY A 148 -10.24 -3.56 13.14
C GLY A 148 -11.30 -2.74 13.87
N PHE A 149 -11.06 -1.45 14.12
CA PHE A 149 -11.96 -0.53 14.82
C PHE A 149 -12.06 0.80 14.08
N ASN A 150 -13.14 1.55 14.32
CA ASN A 150 -13.21 2.94 13.85
C ASN A 150 -12.41 3.87 14.77
N ALA A 151 -12.14 5.11 14.30
CA ALA A 151 -11.33 6.07 15.04
C ALA A 151 -11.95 6.48 16.40
N GLN A 152 -13.27 6.50 16.53
CA GLN A 152 -13.97 6.93 17.75
C GLN A 152 -13.83 5.91 18.90
N GLU A 153 -13.78 4.62 18.59
CA GLU A 153 -13.69 3.54 19.58
C GLU A 153 -12.28 2.93 19.67
N ALA A 154 -11.38 3.27 18.74
CA ALA A 154 -10.08 2.63 18.60
C ALA A 154 -9.28 2.61 19.90
N GLU A 155 -9.16 3.74 20.60
CA GLU A 155 -8.36 3.81 21.83
C GLU A 155 -8.95 2.98 22.98
N VAL A 156 -10.27 2.78 23.02
CA VAL A 156 -10.91 1.93 24.03
C VAL A 156 -10.48 0.47 23.84
N TYR A 157 -10.30 0.04 22.59
CA TYR A 157 -9.97 -1.34 22.23
C TYR A 157 -8.51 -1.51 21.78
N ARG A 158 -7.60 -0.65 22.27
CA ARG A 158 -6.19 -0.63 21.84
C ARG A 158 -5.49 -2.00 21.94
N ALA A 159 -5.78 -2.76 22.99
CA ALA A 159 -5.23 -4.11 23.20
C ALA A 159 -5.78 -5.15 22.21
N GLU A 160 -6.91 -4.89 21.57
CA GLU A 160 -7.60 -5.79 20.63
C GLU A 160 -7.32 -5.42 19.16
N TRP A 161 -6.48 -4.42 18.92
CA TRP A 161 -6.16 -3.97 17.57
C TRP A 161 -5.61 -5.09 16.70
N GLY A 162 -5.97 -5.02 15.42
CA GLY A 162 -5.33 -5.76 14.35
C GLY A 162 -3.85 -5.40 14.16
N GLU A 163 -3.24 -5.98 13.14
CA GLU A 163 -1.82 -5.83 12.87
C GLU A 163 -1.41 -4.43 12.41
N ASN A 164 -2.34 -3.61 11.89
CA ASN A 164 -2.07 -2.26 11.38
C ASN A 164 -0.87 -2.21 10.40
N LEU A 165 -0.78 -3.17 9.48
CA LEU A 165 0.35 -3.26 8.56
C LEU A 165 0.49 -2.03 7.67
N LEU A 166 -0.59 -1.34 7.34
CA LEU A 166 -0.53 -0.12 6.54
C LEU A 166 0.13 1.02 7.31
N GLY A 167 -0.34 1.27 8.54
CA GLY A 167 0.27 2.25 9.44
C GLY A 167 1.77 2.01 9.64
N LYS A 168 2.15 0.75 9.91
CA LYS A 168 3.55 0.33 10.02
C LYS A 168 4.36 0.56 8.73
N ALA A 169 3.77 0.34 7.55
CA ALA A 169 4.42 0.59 6.27
C ALA A 169 4.67 2.10 6.05
N LEU A 170 3.67 2.95 6.33
CA LEU A 170 3.76 4.40 6.23
C LEU A 170 4.82 4.97 7.17
N MET A 171 4.85 4.53 8.43
CA MET A 171 5.86 4.96 9.40
C MET A 171 7.28 4.56 9.00
N LYS A 172 7.46 3.39 8.36
CA LYS A 172 8.76 2.98 7.77
C LYS A 172 9.16 3.87 6.60
N VAL A 173 8.22 4.24 5.74
CA VAL A 173 8.46 5.19 4.63
C VAL A 173 8.84 6.57 5.19
N ARG A 174 8.10 7.08 6.18
CA ARG A 174 8.40 8.33 6.91
C ARG A 174 9.82 8.33 7.49
N GLY A 175 10.20 7.25 8.18
CA GLY A 175 11.56 7.11 8.73
C GLY A 175 12.63 7.16 7.65
N ARG A 176 12.41 6.50 6.51
CA ARG A 176 13.36 6.51 5.39
C ARG A 176 13.45 7.88 4.70
N LEU A 177 12.35 8.63 4.63
CA LEU A 177 12.34 9.98 4.06
C LEU A 177 13.17 10.94 4.91
N ARG A 178 13.05 10.87 6.24
CA ARG A 178 13.84 11.70 7.17
C ARG A 178 15.35 11.47 7.10
N LEU A 179 15.78 10.24 6.77
CA LEU A 179 17.21 9.92 6.61
C LEU A 179 17.81 10.47 5.30
N ARG A 180 16.98 11.04 4.40
CA ARG A 180 17.40 11.61 3.12
C ARG A 180 17.30 13.14 3.08
N GLU A 181 16.86 13.74 4.18
CA GLU A 181 16.95 15.19 4.44
C GLU A 181 18.29 15.48 5.10
#